data_AF-A0A2M8E466-F1
#
_entry.id   AF-A0A2M8E466-F1
#
_cell.length_a   1.000
_cell.length_b   1.000
_cell.length_c   1.000
_cell.angle_alpha   90.00
_cell.angle_beta   90.00
_cell.angle_gamma   90.00
#
_symmetry.space_group_name_H-M   'P 1'
#
loop_
_entity.id
_entity.type
_entity.pdbx_description
1 polymer ?
#
loop_
_entity_poly.entity_id
_entity_poly.type
_entity_poly.pdbx_seq_one_letter_code
_entity_poly.pdbx_strand_id
1 'polypeptide(L)'
;MNEQVSFTLRGRNPDVLTCIANLSNDEVFTPPELAGRMLDMLAQAWAADHGGANLWADKTVRFLDPFTKSGVFLREITSRLTEGLAQQMPDLQERVNHILTQQVFGIGITRLTSLLARRSVYCSKHANGAHSIAKGFASDAGNIWFERTEHT
;
A
#
# COMPACT_ATOMS: atom_id res chain seq x y z
N MET A 1 -15.74 5.99 29.31
CA MET A 1 -15.97 4.53 29.45
C MET A 1 -15.44 3.89 28.19
N ASN A 2 -14.32 3.16 28.28
CA ASN A 2 -13.85 2.34 27.16
C ASN A 2 -14.82 1.17 27.02
N GLU A 3 -15.60 1.13 25.95
CA GLU A 3 -16.26 -0.10 25.54
C GLU A 3 -15.16 -1.10 25.14
N GLN A 4 -14.75 -1.92 26.11
CA GLN A 4 -13.98 -3.13 25.81
C GLN A 4 -14.92 -4.09 25.08
N VAL A 5 -14.72 -4.22 23.77
CA VAL A 5 -15.42 -5.21 22.96
C VAL A 5 -15.03 -6.59 23.49
N SER A 6 -15.99 -7.32 24.04
CA SER A 6 -15.78 -8.69 24.54
C SER A 6 -15.36 -9.60 23.39
N PHE A 7 -14.07 -9.90 23.31
CA PHE A 7 -13.48 -10.74 22.26
C PHE A 7 -13.56 -12.22 22.67
N THR A 8 -14.59 -12.92 22.18
CA THR A 8 -14.67 -14.38 22.25
C THR A 8 -14.50 -14.97 20.86
N LEU A 9 -13.31 -15.49 20.53
CA LEU A 9 -13.11 -16.33 19.34
C LEU A 9 -13.19 -17.80 19.73
N ARG A 10 -14.28 -18.46 19.34
CA ARG A 10 -14.34 -19.93 19.30
C ARG A 10 -13.39 -20.44 18.21
N GLY A 11 -12.26 -21.04 18.62
CA GLY A 11 -11.57 -22.08 17.86
C GLY A 11 -10.74 -21.67 16.62
N ARG A 12 -10.30 -20.40 16.47
CA ARG A 12 -9.32 -20.01 15.44
C ARG A 12 -8.22 -19.13 16.00
N ASN A 13 -7.00 -19.28 15.47
CA ASN A 13 -5.87 -18.42 15.77
C ASN A 13 -6.18 -17.02 15.21
N PRO A 14 -6.28 -15.97 16.04
CA PRO A 14 -6.57 -14.62 15.55
C PRO A 14 -5.46 -14.12 14.62
N ASP A 15 -5.85 -13.37 13.59
CA ASP A 15 -4.89 -12.71 12.71
C ASP A 15 -4.02 -11.74 13.53
N VAL A 16 -2.70 -11.77 13.30
CA VAL A 16 -1.73 -11.01 14.09
C VAL A 16 -2.01 -9.51 14.06
N LEU A 17 -2.54 -8.97 12.96
CA LEU A 17 -2.90 -7.56 12.82
C LEU A 17 -4.14 -7.23 13.65
N THR A 18 -5.07 -8.19 13.78
CA THR A 18 -6.25 -8.05 14.66
C THR A 18 -5.84 -8.03 16.13
N CYS A 19 -4.81 -8.80 16.53
CA CYS A 19 -4.25 -8.75 17.87
C CYS A 19 -3.55 -7.42 18.17
N ILE A 20 -2.77 -6.90 17.21
CA ILE A 20 -2.04 -5.62 17.38
C ILE A 20 -3.01 -4.45 17.52
N ALA A 21 -4.15 -4.46 16.81
CA ALA A 21 -5.15 -3.41 16.86
C ALA A 21 -5.79 -3.22 18.26
N ASN A 22 -5.71 -4.21 19.15
CA ASN A 22 -6.22 -4.13 20.52
C ASN A 22 -5.18 -3.59 21.53
N LEU A 23 -3.95 -3.33 21.09
CA LEU A 23 -2.95 -2.66 21.90
C LEU A 23 -3.18 -1.14 21.81
N SER A 24 -2.88 -0.40 22.89
CA SER A 24 -2.91 1.06 22.87
C SER A 24 -1.73 1.62 22.07
N ASN A 25 -1.80 1.50 20.75
CA ASN A 25 -0.85 2.05 19.80
C ASN A 25 -1.58 2.65 18.59
N ASP A 26 -0.87 3.46 17.81
CA ASP A 26 -1.39 4.04 16.57
C ASP A 26 -1.28 3.06 15.37
N GLU A 27 -1.06 1.76 15.61
CA GLU A 27 -0.85 0.74 14.57
C GLU A 27 -2.17 0.09 14.13
N VAL A 28 -3.13 0.93 13.71
CA VAL A 28 -4.43 0.50 13.19
C VAL A 28 -4.32 0.15 11.71
N PHE A 29 -4.30 -1.14 11.40
CA PHE A 29 -4.20 -1.65 10.03
C PHE A 29 -5.57 -1.83 9.38
N THR A 30 -5.76 -1.21 8.20
CA THR A 30 -6.98 -1.39 7.41
C THR A 30 -7.11 -2.85 6.94
N PRO A 31 -8.25 -3.52 7.18
CA PRO A 31 -8.50 -4.85 6.65
C PRO A 31 -8.41 -4.88 5.11
N PRO A 32 -7.81 -5.91 4.49
CA PRO A 32 -7.68 -5.99 3.03
C PRO A 32 -9.00 -5.84 2.27
N GLU A 33 -10.08 -6.46 2.76
CA GLU A 33 -11.41 -6.34 2.16
C GLU A 33 -11.93 -4.90 2.14
N LEU A 34 -11.67 -4.14 3.22
CA LEU A 34 -12.09 -2.74 3.29
C LEU A 34 -11.26 -1.87 2.34
N ALA A 35 -9.94 -2.09 2.29
CA ALA A 35 -9.06 -1.41 1.33
C ALA A 35 -9.49 -1.70 -0.11
N GLY A 36 -9.85 -2.95 -0.41
CA GLY A 36 -10.43 -3.37 -1.69
C GLY A 36 -11.66 -2.54 -2.06
N ARG A 37 -12.69 -2.53 -1.19
CA ARG A 37 -13.93 -1.78 -1.43
C ARG A 37 -13.70 -0.28 -1.64
N MET A 38 -12.83 0.33 -0.84
CA MET A 38 -12.50 1.76 -0.98
C MET A 38 -11.86 2.07 -2.34
N LEU A 39 -10.97 1.21 -2.82
CA LEU A 39 -10.33 1.37 -4.12
C LEU A 39 -11.29 1.07 -5.28
N ASP A 40 -12.29 0.20 -5.10
CA ASP A 40 -13.36 0.01 -6.09
C ASP A 40 -14.24 1.26 -6.19
N MET A 41 -14.59 1.88 -5.06
CA MET A 41 -15.30 3.16 -5.04
C MET A 41 -14.49 4.27 -5.71
N LEU A 42 -13.18 4.33 -5.47
CA LEU A 42 -12.28 5.27 -6.14
C LEU A 42 -12.31 5.10 -7.67
N ALA A 43 -12.27 3.86 -8.16
CA ALA A 43 -12.31 3.57 -9.59
C ALA A 43 -13.67 3.96 -10.21
N GLN A 44 -14.79 3.73 -9.50
CA GLN A 44 -16.12 4.15 -9.94
C GLN A 44 -16.24 5.67 -10.03
N ALA A 45 -15.79 6.39 -8.99
CA ALA A 45 -15.80 7.85 -8.98
C ALA A 45 -14.93 8.41 -10.11
N TRP A 46 -13.73 7.85 -10.30
CA TRP A 46 -12.85 8.23 -11.40
C TRP A 46 -13.55 8.07 -12.76
N ALA A 47 -14.16 6.91 -13.03
CA ALA A 47 -14.85 6.66 -14.29
C ALA A 47 -16.02 7.63 -14.51
N ALA A 48 -16.76 7.99 -13.47
CA ALA A 48 -17.85 8.97 -13.57
C ALA A 48 -17.32 10.36 -13.97
N ASP A 49 -16.19 10.78 -13.39
CA ASP A 49 -15.61 12.11 -13.61
C ASP A 49 -14.76 12.19 -14.89
N HIS A 50 -14.32 11.06 -15.44
CA HIS A 50 -13.40 10.96 -16.58
C HIS A 50 -14.00 10.22 -17.78
N GLY A 51 -15.32 10.31 -17.99
CA GLY A 51 -15.97 9.81 -19.22
C GLY A 51 -15.85 8.30 -19.42
N GLY A 52 -15.85 7.52 -18.34
CA GLY A 52 -15.70 6.07 -18.36
C GLY A 52 -14.26 5.56 -18.44
N ALA A 53 -13.25 6.44 -18.28
CA ALA A 53 -11.85 6.03 -18.30
C ALA A 53 -11.52 5.01 -17.19
N ASN A 54 -10.68 4.03 -17.52
CA ASN A 54 -10.21 3.04 -16.55
C ASN A 54 -8.98 3.57 -15.80
N LEU A 55 -9.17 3.92 -14.53
CA LEU A 55 -8.11 4.39 -13.62
C LEU A 55 -6.89 3.47 -13.60
N TRP A 56 -7.09 2.15 -13.61
CA TRP A 56 -6.02 1.16 -13.47
C TRP A 56 -5.25 0.92 -14.78
N ALA A 57 -5.74 1.46 -15.90
CA ALA A 57 -5.07 1.39 -17.20
C ALA A 57 -4.38 2.70 -17.57
N ASP A 58 -4.28 3.68 -16.67
CA ASP A 58 -3.59 4.94 -16.92
C ASP A 58 -2.19 4.95 -16.28
N LYS A 59 -1.15 4.95 -17.12
CA LYS A 59 0.27 4.95 -16.68
C LYS A 59 0.75 6.29 -16.13
N THR A 60 -0.06 7.34 -16.22
CA THR A 60 0.28 8.72 -15.84
C THR A 60 -0.28 9.10 -14.47
N VAL A 61 -1.28 8.37 -13.98
CA VAL A 61 -1.88 8.62 -12.65
C VAL A 61 -0.91 8.22 -11.55
N ARG A 62 -0.87 9.03 -10.48
CA ARG A 62 -0.03 8.85 -9.31
C ARG A 62 -0.88 8.75 -8.06
N PHE A 63 -0.51 7.82 -7.18
CA PHE A 63 -1.20 7.51 -5.93
C PHE A 63 -0.29 7.82 -4.75
N LEU A 64 -0.85 8.45 -3.72
CA LEU A 64 -0.18 8.75 -2.47
C LEU A 64 -1.00 8.21 -1.30
N ASP A 65 -0.39 7.38 -0.46
CA ASP A 65 -0.88 7.05 0.88
C ASP A 65 -0.06 7.83 1.92
N PRO A 66 -0.58 8.98 2.42
CA PRO A 66 0.20 9.89 3.26
C PRO A 66 0.38 9.39 4.71
N PHE A 67 -0.23 8.27 5.08
CA PHE A 67 -0.13 7.68 6.41
C PHE A 67 -0.08 6.16 6.33
N THR A 68 0.76 5.66 5.43
CA THR A 68 0.84 4.24 5.12
C THR A 68 1.37 3.47 6.33
N LYS A 69 0.61 2.45 6.73
CA LYS A 69 0.96 1.57 7.86
C LYS A 69 1.50 0.23 7.36
N SER A 70 0.60 -0.72 7.10
CA SER A 70 0.96 -2.01 6.51
C SER A 70 1.30 -1.94 5.02
N GLY A 71 1.01 -0.81 4.36
CA GLY A 71 1.11 -0.68 2.90
C GLY A 71 -0.04 -1.34 2.13
N VAL A 72 -1.15 -1.70 2.80
CA VAL A 72 -2.25 -2.45 2.16
C VAL A 72 -2.85 -1.73 0.95
N PHE A 73 -3.14 -0.42 1.04
CA PHE A 73 -3.65 0.33 -0.11
C PHE A 73 -2.66 0.34 -1.26
N LEU A 74 -1.39 0.64 -0.97
CA LEU A 74 -0.33 0.69 -1.98
C LEU A 74 -0.14 -0.68 -2.66
N ARG A 75 -0.19 -1.78 -1.91
CA ARG A 75 -0.12 -3.14 -2.46
C ARG A 75 -1.29 -3.43 -3.40
N GLU A 76 -2.52 -3.14 -2.97
CA GLU A 76 -3.71 -3.37 -3.79
C GLU A 76 -3.71 -2.49 -5.05
N ILE A 77 -3.26 -1.24 -4.95
CA ILE A 77 -3.05 -0.34 -6.09
C ILE A 77 -2.02 -0.93 -7.06
N THR A 78 -0.87 -1.38 -6.56
CA THR A 78 0.17 -2.01 -7.39
C THR A 78 -0.37 -3.23 -8.13
N SER A 79 -1.17 -4.08 -7.47
CA SER A 79 -1.77 -5.26 -8.11
C SER A 79 -2.71 -4.86 -9.25
N ARG A 80 -3.64 -3.93 -8.99
CA ARG A 80 -4.60 -3.46 -10.00
C ARG A 80 -3.92 -2.78 -11.19
N LEU A 81 -2.90 -1.94 -10.95
CA LEU A 81 -2.11 -1.33 -12.03
C LEU A 81 -1.32 -2.38 -12.82
N THR A 82 -0.79 -3.41 -12.16
CA THR A 82 -0.04 -4.47 -12.83
C THR A 82 -0.92 -5.25 -13.80
N GLU A 83 -2.19 -5.44 -13.49
CA GLU A 83 -3.17 -6.04 -14.40
C GLU A 83 -3.62 -5.05 -15.47
N GLY A 84 -4.05 -3.84 -15.07
CA GLY A 84 -4.63 -2.85 -15.98
C GLY A 84 -3.66 -2.30 -17.03
N LEU A 85 -2.36 -2.25 -16.73
CA LEU A 85 -1.33 -1.78 -17.67
C LEU A 85 -0.75 -2.88 -18.56
N ALA A 86 -1.17 -4.14 -18.43
CA ALA A 86 -0.57 -5.27 -19.14
C ALA A 86 -0.62 -5.13 -20.68
N GLN A 87 -1.63 -4.47 -21.24
CA GLN A 87 -1.72 -4.22 -22.68
C GLN A 87 -0.74 -3.15 -23.16
N GLN A 88 -0.52 -2.10 -22.37
CA GLN A 88 0.36 -0.97 -22.73
C GLN A 88 1.83 -1.25 -22.43
N MET A 89 2.10 -2.08 -21.42
CA MET A 89 3.44 -2.45 -20.98
C MET A 89 3.50 -3.97 -20.82
N PRO A 90 3.67 -4.76 -21.90
CA PRO A 90 3.57 -6.21 -21.83
C PRO A 90 4.62 -6.87 -20.92
N ASP A 91 5.84 -6.34 -20.88
CA ASP A 91 6.89 -6.83 -20.00
C ASP A 91 6.55 -6.55 -18.53
N LEU A 92 6.50 -7.63 -17.73
CA LEU A 92 6.10 -7.53 -16.32
C LEU A 92 7.13 -6.73 -15.49
N GLN A 93 8.42 -6.88 -15.78
CA GLN A 93 9.46 -6.26 -14.97
C GLN A 93 9.53 -4.75 -15.23
N GLU A 94 9.43 -4.31 -16.48
CA GLU A 94 9.29 -2.92 -16.89
C GLU A 94 8.01 -2.31 -16.31
N ARG A 95 6.89 -3.03 -16.38
CA ARG A 95 5.60 -2.59 -15.82
C ARG A 95 5.67 -2.38 -14.31
N VAL A 96 6.16 -3.37 -13.56
CA VAL A 96 6.33 -3.26 -12.10
C VAL A 96 7.32 -2.15 -11.74
N ASN A 97 8.41 -1.99 -12.50
CA ASN A 97 9.36 -0.90 -12.30
C ASN A 97 8.70 0.47 -12.48
N HIS A 98 7.94 0.66 -13.55
CA HIS A 98 7.23 1.92 -13.80
C HIS A 98 6.23 2.21 -12.70
N ILE A 99 5.37 1.25 -12.36
CA ILE A 99 4.36 1.40 -11.30
C ILE A 99 5.00 1.83 -9.98
N LEU A 100 6.03 1.10 -9.54
CA LEU A 100 6.62 1.31 -8.21
C LEU A 100 7.54 2.53 -8.13
N THR A 101 8.15 2.95 -9.25
CA THR A 101 9.05 4.11 -9.27
C THR A 101 8.36 5.40 -9.69
N GLN A 102 7.27 5.34 -10.46
CA GLN A 102 6.61 6.52 -11.04
C GLN A 102 5.17 6.76 -10.57
N GLN A 103 4.46 5.74 -10.08
CA GLN A 103 3.02 5.85 -9.79
C GLN A 103 2.66 5.68 -8.31
N VAL A 104 3.40 4.88 -7.55
CA VAL A 104 3.02 4.51 -6.17
C VAL A 104 3.94 5.16 -5.14
N PHE A 105 3.36 5.98 -4.26
CA PHE A 105 4.07 6.74 -3.22
C PHE A 105 3.42 6.55 -1.85
N GLY A 106 4.23 6.51 -0.81
CA GLY A 106 3.76 6.36 0.56
C GLY A 106 4.60 7.15 1.57
N ILE A 107 3.97 7.56 2.66
CA ILE A 107 4.62 8.18 3.80
C ILE A 107 4.33 7.34 5.03
N GLY A 108 5.37 6.73 5.60
CA GLY A 108 5.27 6.05 6.89
C GLY A 108 5.27 7.07 8.02
N ILE A 109 4.45 6.85 9.05
CA ILE A 109 4.42 7.66 10.27
C ILE A 109 5.48 7.23 11.29
N THR A 110 5.93 5.98 11.24
CA THR A 110 7.01 5.46 12.07
C THR A 110 8.04 4.72 11.23
N ARG A 111 9.22 4.48 11.82
CA ARG A 111 10.22 3.61 11.19
C ARG A 111 9.67 2.20 10.97
N LEU A 112 8.85 1.70 11.89
CA LEU A 112 8.27 0.36 11.77
C LEU A 112 7.30 0.29 10.59
N THR A 113 6.36 1.22 10.50
CA THR A 113 5.37 1.22 9.41
C THR A 113 6.01 1.40 8.05
N SER A 114 7.00 2.29 7.92
CA SER A 114 7.72 2.44 6.64
C SER A 114 8.42 1.15 6.20
N LEU A 115 9.03 0.40 7.12
CA LEU A 115 9.65 -0.89 6.80
C LEU A 115 8.61 -1.97 6.45
N LEU A 116 7.47 -2.01 7.15
CA LEU A 116 6.36 -2.92 6.86
C LEU A 116 5.77 -2.63 5.47
N ALA A 117 5.45 -1.37 5.18
CA ALA A 117 4.94 -0.96 3.89
C ALA A 117 5.91 -1.29 2.75
N ARG A 118 7.22 -1.03 2.91
CA ARG A 118 8.24 -1.44 1.93
C ARG A 118 8.24 -2.95 1.72
N ARG A 119 8.20 -3.75 2.79
CA ARG A 119 8.14 -5.21 2.66
C ARG A 119 6.87 -5.66 1.94
N SER A 120 5.72 -5.03 2.19
CA SER A 120 4.45 -5.36 1.53
C SER A 120 4.44 -4.99 0.05
N VAL A 121 5.02 -3.85 -0.32
CA VAL A 121 4.91 -3.29 -1.68
C VAL A 121 6.10 -3.71 -2.55
N TYR A 122 7.31 -3.78 -2.00
CA TYR A 122 8.54 -4.11 -2.72
C TYR A 122 9.01 -5.56 -2.52
N CYS A 123 8.32 -6.35 -1.69
CA CYS A 123 8.77 -7.64 -1.16
C CYS A 123 10.09 -7.58 -0.38
N SER A 124 10.60 -6.37 -0.10
CA SER A 124 11.86 -6.09 0.55
C SER A 124 11.73 -4.86 1.44
N LYS A 125 12.41 -4.87 2.58
CA LYS A 125 12.54 -3.67 3.43
C LYS A 125 13.42 -2.59 2.78
N HIS A 126 14.25 -3.02 1.85
CA HIS A 126 15.25 -2.24 1.12
C HIS A 126 14.84 -2.16 -0.34
N ALA A 127 14.41 -1.00 -0.82
CA ALA A 127 13.79 -0.82 -2.12
C ALA A 127 14.76 -1.11 -3.29
N ASN A 128 16.05 -0.81 -3.12
CA ASN A 128 17.11 -1.13 -4.08
C ASN A 128 17.90 -2.41 -3.70
N GLY A 129 17.39 -3.22 -2.76
CA GLY A 129 18.02 -4.46 -2.34
C GLY A 129 17.82 -5.62 -3.33
N ALA A 130 18.63 -6.67 -3.20
CA ALA A 130 18.60 -7.84 -4.09
C ALA A 130 17.22 -8.51 -4.21
N HIS A 131 16.44 -8.50 -3.12
CA HIS A 131 15.12 -9.11 -3.03
C HIS A 131 13.96 -8.18 -3.43
N SER A 132 14.25 -6.94 -3.82
CA SER A 132 13.22 -6.03 -4.31
C SER A 132 12.69 -6.49 -5.67
N ILE A 133 11.37 -6.45 -5.84
CA ILE A 133 10.70 -6.77 -7.11
C ILE A 133 10.86 -5.65 -8.16
N ALA A 134 11.24 -4.45 -7.73
CA ALA A 134 11.62 -3.36 -8.62
C ALA A 134 13.14 -3.14 -8.60
N LYS A 135 13.70 -2.80 -9.76
CA LYS A 135 15.13 -2.57 -10.01
C LYS A 135 15.48 -1.12 -10.30
N GLY A 136 14.49 -0.22 -10.38
CA GLY A 136 14.69 1.19 -10.76
C GLY A 136 14.85 2.18 -9.60
N PHE A 137 14.91 1.72 -8.34
CA PHE A 137 15.00 2.63 -7.20
C PHE A 137 16.41 3.19 -6.99
N ALA A 138 16.52 4.51 -6.87
CA ALA A 138 17.78 5.20 -6.59
C ALA A 138 18.19 5.16 -5.10
N SER A 139 17.26 4.89 -4.19
CA SER A 139 17.49 4.92 -2.74
C SER A 139 16.95 3.66 -2.06
N ASP A 140 17.44 3.40 -0.84
CA ASP A 140 16.97 2.30 0.00
C ASP A 140 15.50 2.45 0.41
N ALA A 141 15.03 3.70 0.56
CA ALA A 141 13.66 3.98 0.91
C ALA A 141 12.67 3.81 -0.25
N GLY A 142 13.16 3.90 -1.50
CA GLY A 142 12.30 3.99 -2.68
C GLY A 142 11.33 5.16 -2.55
N ASN A 143 10.07 4.91 -2.90
CA ASN A 143 8.98 5.88 -2.81
C ASN A 143 8.14 5.77 -1.53
N ILE A 144 8.56 4.94 -0.56
CA ILE A 144 7.94 4.87 0.77
C ILE A 144 8.85 5.60 1.76
N TRP A 145 8.59 6.88 1.92
CA TRP A 145 9.40 7.80 2.70
C TRP A 145 9.09 7.71 4.19
N PHE A 146 10.10 7.92 5.03
CA PHE A 146 9.97 8.18 6.46
C PHE A 146 11.23 8.89 6.94
N GLU A 147 11.04 9.95 7.71
CA GLU A 147 12.09 10.62 8.47
C GLU A 147 11.56 10.93 9.88
N ARG A 148 12.39 10.67 10.89
CA ARG A 148 12.03 11.01 12.27
C ARG A 148 12.04 12.53 12.40
N THR A 149 10.88 13.09 12.64
CA THR A 149 10.71 14.53 12.90
C THR A 149 10.24 14.71 14.34
N GLU A 150 10.90 15.58 15.09
CA GLU A 150 10.45 15.97 16.44
C GLU A 150 9.36 17.04 16.33
N HIS A 151 8.37 16.98 17.22
CA HIS A 151 7.36 18.03 17.30
C HIS A 151 8.01 19.30 17.88
N THR A 152 7.76 20.45 17.25
CA THR A 152 8.12 21.78 17.77
C THR A 152 6.98 22.40 18.54
#